data_AF-A0A953F8B3-F1
#
_entry.id   AF-A0A953F8B3-F1
#
_cell.length_a   1.000
_cell.length_b   1.000
_cell.length_c   1.000
_cell.angle_alpha   90.00
_cell.angle_beta   90.00
_cell.angle_gamma   90.00
#
_symmetry.space_group_name_H-M   'P 1'
#
loop_
_entity.id
_entity.type
_entity.pdbx_description
1 polymer ?
#
loop_
_entity_poly.entity_id
_entity_poly.type
_entity_poly.pdbx_seq_one_letter_code
_entity_poly.pdbx_strand_id
1 'polypeptide(L)'
;MKKTLVLFAFLLCGIAFTGKAQTVYASDKGEKYHTADCKLSGDAKDLKLGEAKKLGKTACGVCKPDEHLKDKTSQCTGKTADGTRCKRMTASPKGKCFQHKGA
;
A
#
# COMPACT_ATOMS: atom_id res chain seq x y z
N MET A 1 -25.56 27.01 -25.70
CA MET A 1 -25.86 26.57 -24.32
C MET A 1 -25.65 25.07 -24.09
N LYS A 2 -26.19 24.15 -24.93
CA LYS A 2 -25.93 22.69 -24.78
C LYS A 2 -24.50 22.27 -25.15
N LYS A 3 -23.89 22.86 -26.19
CA LYS A 3 -22.50 22.56 -26.62
C LYS A 3 -21.44 23.05 -25.63
N THR A 4 -21.70 24.19 -24.99
CA THR A 4 -20.84 24.74 -23.92
C THR A 4 -20.94 23.93 -22.63
N LEU A 5 -22.09 23.32 -22.33
CA LEU A 5 -22.27 22.40 -21.20
C LEU A 5 -21.43 21.11 -21.39
N VAL A 6 -21.37 20.58 -22.63
CA VAL A 6 -20.59 19.38 -22.95
C VAL A 6 -19.07 19.65 -22.88
N LEU A 7 -18.62 20.82 -23.34
CA LEU A 7 -17.21 21.23 -23.21
C LEU A 7 -16.79 21.44 -21.74
N PHE A 8 -17.68 21.97 -20.90
CA PHE A 8 -17.41 22.15 -19.46
C PHE A 8 -17.37 20.80 -18.71
N ALA A 9 -18.22 19.85 -19.10
CA ALA A 9 -18.19 18.49 -18.55
C ALA A 9 -16.90 17.73 -18.91
N PHE A 10 -16.35 17.95 -20.12
CA PHE A 10 -15.07 17.39 -20.53
C PHE A 10 -13.88 17.99 -19.76
N LEU A 11 -13.92 19.30 -19.47
CA LEU A 11 -12.88 20.00 -18.69
C LEU A 11 -12.86 19.56 -17.22
N LEU A 12 -14.02 19.34 -16.61
CA LEU A 12 -14.15 18.89 -15.21
C LEU A 12 -13.72 17.42 -14.99
N CYS A 13 -13.77 16.59 -16.02
CA CYS A 13 -13.36 15.18 -15.94
C CYS A 13 -11.83 14.99 -15.98
N GLY A 14 -11.07 16.02 -16.41
CA GLY A 14 -9.62 15.93 -16.60
C GLY A 14 -8.75 16.07 -15.34
N ILE A 15 -9.30 16.47 -14.18
CA ILE A 15 -8.50 16.94 -13.03
C ILE A 15 -8.32 15.89 -11.91
N ALA A 16 -8.87 14.68 -12.02
CA ALA A 16 -9.05 13.80 -10.85
C ALA A 16 -8.04 12.64 -10.64
N PHE A 17 -6.82 12.67 -11.20
CA PHE A 17 -5.86 11.58 -11.00
C PHE A 17 -4.64 11.99 -10.18
N THR A 18 -4.83 12.19 -8.87
CA THR A 18 -3.71 12.25 -7.91
C THR A 18 -3.39 10.84 -7.40
N GLY A 19 -2.58 10.10 -8.16
CA GLY A 19 -2.11 8.77 -7.75
C GLY A 19 -1.20 8.85 -6.52
N LYS A 20 -1.60 8.23 -5.40
CA LYS A 20 -0.73 8.02 -4.24
C LYS A 20 0.32 6.96 -4.59
N ALA A 21 1.58 7.36 -4.69
CA ALA A 21 2.69 6.43 -4.86
C ALA A 21 3.04 5.75 -3.52
N GLN A 22 3.40 4.46 -3.56
CA GLN A 22 3.84 3.70 -2.40
C GLN A 22 5.26 4.12 -2.00
N THR A 23 5.52 4.29 -0.70
CA THR A 23 6.85 4.60 -0.16
C THR A 23 7.60 3.30 0.16
N VAL A 24 8.87 3.25 -0.22
CA VAL A 24 9.83 2.18 0.12
C VAL A 24 11.12 2.79 0.62
N TYR A 25 12.04 1.97 1.12
CA TYR A 25 13.30 2.42 1.70
C TYR A 25 14.47 1.78 0.97
N ALA A 26 15.39 2.59 0.45
CA ALA A 26 16.61 2.08 -0.16
C ALA A 26 17.79 3.00 0.14
N SER A 27 18.97 2.42 0.24
CA SER A 27 20.22 3.19 0.30
C SER A 27 20.69 3.52 -1.12
N ASP A 28 21.48 4.59 -1.26
CA ASP A 28 21.97 5.07 -2.55
C ASP A 28 22.78 3.97 -3.28
N LYS A 29 23.68 3.30 -2.54
CA LYS A 29 24.54 2.21 -3.03
C LYS A 29 23.89 0.82 -3.03
N GLY A 30 22.75 0.64 -2.36
CA GLY A 30 22.12 -0.66 -2.19
C GLY A 30 21.40 -1.15 -3.44
N GLU A 31 21.45 -2.45 -3.70
CA GLU A 31 20.74 -3.09 -4.83
C GLU A 31 19.25 -3.29 -4.57
N LYS A 32 18.85 -3.28 -3.30
CA LYS A 32 17.51 -3.66 -2.86
C LYS A 32 16.78 -2.51 -2.18
N TYR A 33 15.46 -2.51 -2.32
CA TYR A 33 14.55 -1.68 -1.54
C TYR A 33 13.75 -2.52 -0.55
N HIS A 34 13.34 -1.87 0.54
CA HIS A 34 12.91 -2.47 1.78
C HIS A 34 11.60 -1.83 2.29
N THR A 35 10.96 -2.51 3.24
CA THR A 35 9.94 -1.91 4.11
C THR A 35 10.60 -1.10 5.23
N ALA A 36 9.84 -0.21 5.89
CA ALA A 36 10.35 0.63 6.98
C ALA A 36 11.02 -0.20 8.11
N ASP A 37 10.43 -1.35 8.44
CA ASP A 37 10.83 -2.17 9.59
C ASP A 37 11.87 -3.26 9.25
N CYS A 38 12.47 -3.22 8.06
CA CYS A 38 13.38 -4.28 7.63
C CYS A 38 14.73 -4.17 8.36
N LYS A 39 15.11 -5.21 9.12
CA LYS A 39 16.40 -5.24 9.84
C LYS A 39 17.65 -5.14 8.94
N LEU A 40 17.50 -5.35 7.64
CA LEU A 40 18.57 -5.29 6.65
C LEU A 40 18.61 -3.95 5.89
N SER A 41 17.78 -2.98 6.24
CA SER A 41 17.69 -1.72 5.52
C SER A 41 18.88 -0.79 5.76
N GLY A 42 19.57 -0.92 6.90
CA GLY A 42 20.71 -0.06 7.26
C GLY A 42 20.36 1.43 7.13
N ASP A 43 21.21 2.19 6.44
CA ASP A 43 21.04 3.63 6.18
C ASP A 43 20.07 3.95 5.03
N ALA A 44 19.08 3.09 4.77
CA ALA A 44 18.10 3.30 3.72
C ALA A 44 17.24 4.54 3.97
N LYS A 45 17.01 5.31 2.91
CA LYS A 45 16.15 6.50 2.90
C LYS A 45 14.84 6.20 2.21
N ASP A 46 13.80 6.95 2.55
CA ASP A 46 12.50 6.84 1.91
C ASP A 46 12.56 7.33 0.46
N LEU A 47 11.92 6.58 -0.44
CA LEU A 47 11.76 6.91 -1.83
C LEU A 47 10.47 6.30 -2.39
N LYS A 48 9.99 6.81 -3.51
CA LYS A 48 8.81 6.24 -4.17
C LYS A 48 9.17 4.88 -4.79
N LEU A 49 8.28 3.89 -4.67
CA LEU A 49 8.45 2.57 -5.28
C LEU A 49 8.76 2.64 -6.78
N GLY A 50 8.11 3.56 -7.50
CA GLY A 50 8.36 3.78 -8.92
C GLY A 50 9.76 4.32 -9.21
N GLU A 51 10.32 5.12 -8.30
CA GLU A 51 11.68 5.63 -8.41
C GLU A 51 12.71 4.54 -8.11
N ALA A 52 12.49 3.73 -7.07
CA ALA A 52 13.33 2.56 -6.78
C ALA A 52 13.45 1.62 -7.99
N LYS A 53 12.32 1.36 -8.67
CA LYS A 53 12.29 0.53 -9.89
C LYS A 53 13.02 1.19 -11.06
N LYS A 54 12.87 2.50 -11.26
CA LYS A 54 13.62 3.26 -12.28
C LYS A 54 15.14 3.23 -12.03
N LEU A 55 15.55 3.22 -10.77
CA LEU A 55 16.95 3.07 -10.36
C LEU A 55 17.46 1.62 -10.46
N GLY A 56 16.68 0.69 -11.00
CA GLY A 56 17.07 -0.72 -11.16
C GLY A 56 17.12 -1.51 -9.85
N LYS A 57 16.62 -0.96 -8.75
CA LYS A 57 16.64 -1.64 -7.45
C LYS A 57 15.58 -2.73 -7.39
N THR A 58 15.89 -3.83 -6.71
CA THR A 58 15.03 -5.02 -6.60
C THR A 58 14.39 -5.12 -5.22
N ALA A 59 13.28 -5.85 -5.11
CA ALA A 59 12.61 -6.04 -3.82
C ALA A 59 13.48 -6.90 -2.88
N CYS A 60 13.60 -6.50 -1.62
CA CYS A 60 14.24 -7.34 -0.62
C CYS A 60 13.45 -8.65 -0.42
N GLY A 61 14.12 -9.80 -0.59
CA GLY A 61 13.49 -11.13 -0.47
C GLY A 61 13.09 -11.51 0.97
N VAL A 62 13.60 -10.79 1.97
CA VAL A 62 13.23 -11.01 3.39
C VAL A 62 11.94 -10.29 3.72
N CYS A 63 11.84 -9.00 3.39
CA CYS A 63 10.66 -8.21 3.71
C CYS A 63 9.59 -8.20 2.61
N LYS A 64 9.86 -8.78 1.43
CA LYS A 64 8.90 -8.98 0.32
C LYS A 64 7.96 -7.78 0.09
N PRO A 65 8.49 -6.56 -0.08
CA PRO A 65 7.68 -5.34 -0.14
C PRO A 65 6.65 -5.39 -1.28
N ASP A 66 6.99 -5.97 -2.44
CA ASP A 66 6.06 -6.10 -3.57
C ASP A 66 4.85 -7.03 -3.31
N GLU A 67 4.95 -7.93 -2.32
CA GLU A 67 3.84 -8.80 -1.90
C GLU A 67 2.94 -8.04 -0.93
N HIS A 68 3.52 -7.44 0.11
CA HIS A 68 2.76 -6.80 1.19
C HIS A 68 2.21 -5.41 0.86
N LEU A 69 2.84 -4.66 -0.05
CA LEU A 69 2.37 -3.31 -0.43
C LEU A 69 1.08 -3.32 -1.25
N LYS A 70 0.72 -4.47 -1.85
CA LYS A 70 -0.51 -4.62 -2.65
C LYS A 70 -1.70 -5.07 -1.81
N ASP A 71 -1.43 -5.59 -0.62
CA ASP A 71 -2.45 -6.16 0.25
C ASP A 71 -3.35 -5.04 0.80
N LYS A 72 -4.57 -4.94 0.27
CA LYS A 72 -5.59 -4.07 0.84
C LYS A 72 -6.00 -4.64 2.19
N THR A 73 -5.51 -4.02 3.26
CA THR A 73 -5.93 -4.41 4.60
C THR A 73 -7.30 -3.80 4.93
N SER A 74 -8.12 -4.57 5.65
CA SER A 74 -9.41 -4.11 6.17
C SER A 74 -9.55 -4.50 7.65
N GLN A 75 -10.39 -3.79 8.39
CA GLN A 75 -10.63 -4.11 9.79
C GLN A 75 -11.30 -5.48 9.91
N CYS A 76 -10.67 -6.41 10.63
CA CYS A 76 -11.13 -7.80 10.80
C CYS A 76 -12.57 -7.85 11.28
N THR A 77 -13.51 -8.54 10.62
CA THR A 77 -14.97 -8.63 10.86
C THR A 77 -15.44 -9.33 12.15
N GLY A 78 -14.54 -10.01 12.87
CA GLY A 78 -14.88 -10.69 14.14
C GLY A 78 -15.20 -9.75 15.31
N LYS A 79 -15.90 -10.28 16.32
CA LYS A 79 -16.15 -9.65 17.62
C LYS A 79 -15.27 -10.29 18.69
N THR A 80 -14.84 -9.50 19.66
CA THR A 80 -14.10 -9.98 20.84
C THR A 80 -15.06 -10.61 21.86
N ALA A 81 -14.54 -11.22 22.94
CA ALA A 81 -15.36 -11.88 23.96
C ALA A 81 -16.33 -10.92 24.67
N ASP A 82 -15.93 -9.66 24.83
CA ASP A 82 -16.74 -8.53 25.32
C ASP A 82 -17.73 -7.99 24.29
N GLY A 83 -17.83 -8.61 23.11
CA GLY A 83 -18.81 -8.26 22.06
C GLY A 83 -18.43 -7.07 21.19
N THR A 84 -17.33 -6.38 21.47
CA THR A 84 -16.88 -5.23 20.67
C THR A 84 -16.24 -5.64 19.35
N ARG A 85 -16.22 -4.70 18.40
CA ARG A 85 -15.66 -4.90 17.06
C ARG A 85 -14.14 -5.06 17.14
N CYS A 86 -13.59 -6.15 16.61
CA CYS A 86 -12.13 -6.34 16.56
C CYS A 86 -11.45 -5.19 15.80
N LYS A 87 -10.48 -4.53 16.43
CA LYS A 87 -9.75 -3.38 15.85
C LYS A 87 -8.55 -3.77 14.98
N ARG A 88 -8.20 -5.07 14.92
CA ARG A 88 -7.06 -5.52 14.12
C ARG A 88 -7.35 -5.43 12.62
N MET A 89 -6.36 -5.00 11.86
CA MET A 89 -6.38 -5.04 10.41
C MET A 89 -5.99 -6.43 9.89
N THR A 90 -6.50 -6.80 8.72
CA THR A 90 -6.15 -8.06 8.06
C THR A 90 -6.26 -7.92 6.54
N ALA A 91 -5.34 -8.58 5.84
CA ALA A 91 -5.41 -8.79 4.39
C ALA A 91 -6.11 -10.12 4.03
N SER A 92 -6.67 -10.83 5.01
CA SER A 92 -7.35 -12.11 4.78
C SER A 92 -8.53 -11.92 3.82
N PRO A 93 -8.68 -12.76 2.78
CA PRO A 93 -9.83 -12.71 1.86
C PRO A 93 -11.17 -12.84 2.59
N LYS A 94 -11.20 -13.55 3.73
CA LYS A 94 -12.40 -13.74 4.56
C LYS A 94 -12.66 -12.56 5.52
N GLY A 95 -11.80 -11.53 5.51
CA GLY A 95 -11.91 -10.38 6.40
C GLY A 95 -11.73 -10.73 7.88
N LYS A 96 -11.14 -11.88 8.23
CA LYS A 96 -10.91 -12.31 9.62
C LYS A 96 -9.41 -12.30 9.95
N CYS A 97 -9.02 -11.67 11.05
CA CYS A 97 -7.63 -11.70 11.54
C CYS A 97 -7.28 -13.06 12.15
N PHE A 98 -6.01 -13.25 12.50
CA PHE A 98 -5.48 -14.52 13.02
C PHE A 98 -6.20 -15.06 14.25
N GLN A 99 -6.77 -14.21 15.10
CA GLN A 99 -7.57 -14.66 16.26
C GLN A 99 -9.00 -15.06 15.94
N HIS A 100 -9.50 -14.74 14.74
CA HIS A 100 -10.86 -15.06 14.31
C HIS A 100 -10.85 -15.95 13.07
N LYS A 101 -9.73 -16.64 12.80
CA LYS A 101 -9.63 -17.62 11.72
C LYS A 101 -10.51 -18.82 12.10
N GLY A 102 -11.57 -19.10 11.32
CA GLY A 102 -12.45 -20.27 11.50
C GLY A 102 -13.74 -20.02 12.27
N ALA A 103 -14.02 -18.77 12.67
CA ALA A 103 -15.28 -18.36 13.30
C ALA A 103 -16.23 -17.66 12.32
#